data_AF-A0A2P4SA74-F1
#
_entry.id   AF-A0A2P4SA74-F1
#
_cell.length_a   1.000
_cell.length_b   1.000
_cell.length_c   1.000
_cell.angle_alpha   90.00
_cell.angle_beta   90.00
_cell.angle_gamma   90.00
#
_symmetry.space_group_name_H-M   'P 1'
#
loop_
_entity.id
_entity.type
_entity.pdbx_description
1 polymer ?
#
loop_
_entity_poly.entity_id
_entity_poly.type
_entity_poly.pdbx_seq_one_letter_code
_entity_poly.pdbx_strand_id
1 'polypeptide(L)' 'MALDKIMKDLDQCRDGKVGFQSFFSLVAGLTIACNDYFVVHMKQKGRK' A
#
# COMPACT_ATOMS: atom_id res chain seq x y z
N MET A 1 2.04 10.37 13.84
CA MET A 1 1.86 10.85 12.45
C MET A 1 1.63 9.64 11.54
N ALA A 2 0.96 9.75 10.39
CA ALA A 2 0.65 8.57 9.56
C ALA A 2 1.90 7.77 9.12
N LEU A 3 2.99 8.49 8.82
CA LEU A 3 4.29 7.90 8.49
C LEU A 3 4.88 7.07 9.63
N ASP A 4 4.70 7.50 10.89
CA ASP A 4 5.16 6.77 12.07
C ASP A 4 4.45 5.42 12.21
N LYS A 5 3.14 5.36 11.92
CA LYS A 5 2.40 4.10 11.88
C LYS A 5 2.87 3.18 10.75
N ILE A 6 3.11 3.74 9.57
CA ILE A 6 3.61 2.97 8.42
C ILE A 6 5.00 2.43 8.71
N MET A 7 5.90 3.25 9.25
CA MET A 7 7.25 2.83 9.60
C MET A 7 7.24 1.72 10.65
N LYS A 8 6.37 1.82 11.67
CA LYS A 8 6.17 0.78 12.67
C LYS A 8 5.60 -0.53 12.09
N ASP A 9 4.75 -0.46 11.08
CA ASP A 9 4.16 -1.63 10.42
C ASP A 9 5.19 -2.35 9.53
N LEU A 10 6.08 -1.60 8.89
CA LEU A 10 7.11 -2.14 7.99
C LEU A 10 8.38 -2.61 8.70
N ASP A 11 8.74 -1.98 9.81
CA ASP A 11 9.91 -2.32 10.62
C ASP A 11 9.64 -3.53 11.54
N GLN A 12 9.61 -4.71 10.92
CA GLN A 12 9.39 -5.98 11.62
C GLN A 12 10.51 -6.32 12.61
N CYS A 13 11.74 -5.85 12.34
CA CYS A 13 12.92 -6.10 13.17
C CYS A 13 13.02 -5.13 14.37
N ARG A 14 12.30 -4.01 14.31
CA ARG A 14 12.36 -2.89 15.26
C ARG A 14 13.76 -2.29 15.36
N ASP A 15 14.49 -2.26 14.25
CA ASP A 15 15.84 -1.70 14.16
C ASP A 15 15.86 -0.27 13.58
N GLY A 16 14.67 0.29 13.31
CA GLY A 16 14.48 1.61 12.72
C GLY A 16 14.71 1.63 11.21
N LYS A 17 14.84 0.47 10.55
CA LYS A 17 15.11 0.36 9.11
C LYS A 17 14.00 -0.40 8.40
N VAL A 18 13.88 -0.12 7.10
CA VAL A 18 12.95 -0.81 6.21
C VAL A 18 13.76 -1.42 5.07
N GLY A 19 13.77 -2.74 5.00
CA GLY A 19 14.39 -3.46 3.89
C GLY A 19 13.56 -3.39 2.61
N PHE A 20 14.16 -3.76 1.48
CA PHE A 20 13.49 -3.73 0.17
C PHE A 20 12.18 -4.52 0.16
N GLN A 21 12.17 -5.71 0.77
CA GLN A 21 10.96 -6.54 0.83
C GLN A 21 9.81 -5.86 1.58
N SER A 22 10.06 -5.31 2.78
CA SER A 22 9.05 -4.58 3.54
C SER A 22 8.54 -3.35 2.78
N PHE A 23 9.45 -2.58 2.16
CA PHE A 23 9.07 -1.47 1.29
C PHE A 23 8.20 -1.92 0.12
N PHE A 24 8.58 -3.02 -0.54
CA PHE A 24 7.84 -3.56 -1.67
C PHE A 24 6.44 -4.06 -1.26
N SER A 25 6.28 -4.61 -0.05
CA SER A 25 4.97 -4.97 0.49
C SER A 25 4.03 -3.76 0.59
N LEU A 26 4.52 -2.59 1.03
CA LEU A 26 3.73 -1.35 1.01
C LEU A 26 3.30 -0.97 -0.41
N VAL A 27 4.25 -0.97 -1.36
CA VAL A 27 3.97 -0.62 -2.77
C VAL A 27 2.95 -1.57 -3.38
N ALA A 28 3.06 -2.87 -3.12
CA ALA A 28 2.10 -3.87 -3.58
C ALA A 28 0.71 -3.63 -2.97
N GLY A 29 0.63 -3.37 -1.66
CA GLY A 29 -0.63 -3.06 -0.98
C GLY A 29 -1.31 -1.81 -1.55
N LEU A 30 -0.57 -0.73 -1.77
CA LEU A 30 -1.08 0.50 -2.39
C LEU A 30 -1.54 0.25 -3.83
N THR A 31 -0.78 -0.54 -4.60
CA THR A 31 -1.12 -0.87 -5.99
C THR A 31 -2.43 -1.67 -6.06
N ILE A 32 -2.61 -2.66 -5.19
CA ILE A 32 -3.83 -3.46 -5.09
C ILE A 32 -5.02 -2.58 -4.70
N ALA A 33 -4.86 -1.73 -3.68
CA ALA A 33 -5.92 -0.81 -3.24
C ALA A 33 -6.32 0.19 -4.35
N CYS A 34 -5.34 0.71 -5.09
CA CYS A 34 -5.57 1.57 -6.24
C CYS A 34 -6.33 0.84 -7.37
N ASN A 35 -5.95 -0.41 -7.66
CA ASN A 35 -6.63 -1.22 -8.66
C ASN A 35 -8.07 -1.53 -8.25
N ASP A 36 -8.31 -1.92 -7.00
CA ASP A 36 -9.66 -2.18 -6.49
C ASP A 36 -10.55 -0.94 -6.58
N TYR A 37 -10.03 0.21 -6.13
CA TYR A 37 -10.71 1.49 -6.29
C TYR A 37 -11.06 1.80 -7.75
N PHE A 38 -10.12 1.58 -8.67
CA PHE A 38 -10.34 1.79 -10.10
C PHE A 38 -11.42 0.86 -10.68
N VAL A 39 -11.38 -0.44 -10.34
CA VAL A 39 -12.38 -1.40 -10.81
C VAL A 39 -13.77 -1.06 -10.28
N VAL A 40 -13.88 -0.70 -9.00
CA VAL A 40 -15.17 -0.36 -8.37
C VAL A 40 -15.73 0.95 -8.92
N HIS A 41 -14.92 2.01 -9.03
CA HIS A 41 -15.45 3.37 -9.25
C HIS A 41 -15.26 3.91 -10.66
N MET A 42 -14.26 3.42 -11.40
CA MET A 42 -13.89 3.96 -12.71
C MET A 42 -14.29 3.02 -13.84
N LYS A 43 -14.11 1.69 -13.69
CA LYS A 43 -14.49 0.71 -14.72
C LYS A 43 -16.01 0.58 -14.88
N GLN A 44 -16.79 0.78 -13.82
CA GLN A 44 -18.26 0.74 -13.88
C GLN A 44 -18.87 1.92 -14.65
N LYS A 45 -18.18 3.07 -14.74
CA LYS A 45 -18.67 4.26 -15.46
C LYS A 45 -18.58 4.14 -16.99
N GLY A 46 -17.82 3.18 -17.51
CA GLY A 46 -17.64 2.94 -18.95
C GLY A 46 -18.57 1.88 -19.56
N ARG A 47 -19.47 1.28 -18.77
CA ARG A 47 -20.55 0.41 -19.26
C ARG A 47 -21.85 1.20 -19.30
N LYS A 48 -21.97 2.10 -20.27
CA LYS A 48 -23.25 2.62 -20.77
C LYS A 48 -23.27 2.47 -22.27
#